data_AF-A0A674JCV7-F1
#
_entry.id   AF-A0A674JCV7-F1
#
_cell.length_a   1.000
_cell.length_b   1.000
_cell.length_c   1.000
_cell.angle_alpha   90.00
_cell.angle_beta   90.00
_cell.angle_gamma   90.00
#
_symmetry.space_group_name_H-M   'P 1'
#
loop_
_entity.id
_entity.type
_entity.pdbx_description
1 polymer ?
#
loop_
_entity_poly.entity_id
_entity_poly.type
_entity_poly.pdbx_seq_one_letter_code
_entity_poly.pdbx_strand_id
1 'polypeptide(L)'
;MEFDLNGEGDIDIMALKRMLEKLGAAKTHLELKKMITEVTGGQGETISYRDFVRMMLGKRSAIFKLILMYEDKAKEKEEKPAGPPAKRAITDLP
;
A
#
# COMPACT_ATOMS: atom_id res chain seq x y z
N MET A 1 4.82 3.53 -10.96
CA MET A 1 4.54 4.92 -11.37
C MET A 1 3.27 5.50 -10.77
N GLU A 2 2.27 4.72 -10.33
CA GLU A 2 0.98 5.27 -9.85
C GLU A 2 1.09 6.28 -8.68
N PHE A 3 2.18 6.24 -7.92
CA PHE A 3 2.43 7.14 -6.79
C PHE A 3 3.74 7.94 -6.92
N ASP A 4 4.54 7.71 -7.95
CA ASP A 4 5.77 8.47 -8.20
C ASP A 4 5.41 9.75 -8.95
N LEU A 5 5.33 10.87 -8.21
CA LEU A 5 4.84 12.15 -8.72
C LEU A 5 5.94 13.00 -9.35
N ASN A 6 7.20 12.78 -8.95
CA ASN A 6 8.34 13.58 -9.38
C ASN A 6 9.21 12.86 -10.42
N GLY A 7 8.99 11.55 -10.64
CA GLY A 7 9.70 10.75 -11.64
C GLY A 7 11.10 10.33 -11.19
N GLU A 8 11.42 10.48 -9.91
CA GLU A 8 12.73 10.13 -9.35
C GLU A 8 12.82 8.64 -8.95
N GLY A 9 11.70 7.92 -8.97
CA GLY A 9 11.65 6.51 -8.59
C GLY A 9 11.60 6.26 -7.08
N ASP A 10 11.55 7.32 -6.27
CA ASP A 10 11.43 7.29 -4.83
C ASP A 10 10.04 7.76 -4.37
N ILE A 11 9.63 7.35 -3.17
CA ILE A 11 8.39 7.85 -2.55
C ILE A 11 8.73 9.07 -1.71
N ASP A 12 8.41 10.24 -2.24
CA ASP A 12 8.46 11.50 -1.50
C ASP A 12 7.26 11.67 -0.56
N ILE A 13 7.25 12.78 0.20
CA ILE A 13 6.17 13.06 1.15
C ILE A 13 4.81 13.26 0.48
N MET A 14 4.77 13.74 -0.76
CA MET A 14 3.54 14.01 -1.49
C MET A 14 2.95 12.73 -2.06
N ALA A 15 3.80 11.85 -2.59
CA ALA A 15 3.50 10.49 -2.99
C ALA A 15 2.92 9.70 -1.81
N LEU A 16 3.58 9.73 -0.65
CA LEU A 16 3.10 9.05 0.55
C LEU A 16 1.74 9.61 1.00
N LYS A 17 1.58 10.93 1.01
CA LYS A 17 0.30 11.58 1.35
C LYS A 17 -0.83 11.08 0.44
N ARG A 18 -0.64 11.17 -0.88
CA ARG A 18 -1.64 10.80 -1.88
C ARG A 18 -2.01 9.32 -1.76
N MET A 19 -1.02 8.46 -1.50
CA MET A 19 -1.27 7.04 -1.31
C MET A 19 -2.12 6.79 -0.06
N LEU A 20 -1.75 7.37 1.09
CA LEU A 20 -2.52 7.19 2.32
C LEU A 20 -3.93 7.78 2.25
N GLU A 21 -4.13 8.88 1.53
CA GLU A 21 -5.47 9.42 1.23
C GLU A 21 -6.31 8.44 0.40
N LYS A 22 -5.73 7.83 -0.64
CA LYS A 22 -6.39 6.81 -1.46
C LYS A 22 -6.76 5.57 -0.64
N LEU A 23 -5.98 5.25 0.38
CA LEU A 23 -6.21 4.14 1.31
C LEU A 23 -7.19 4.48 2.45
N GLY A 24 -7.74 5.69 2.48
CA GLY A 24 -8.63 6.13 3.58
C GLY A 24 -7.91 6.30 4.92
N ALA A 25 -6.58 6.33 4.91
CA ALA A 25 -5.72 6.42 6.09
C ALA A 25 -4.97 7.76 6.14
N ALA A 26 -5.66 8.86 5.85
CA ALA A 26 -5.07 10.20 5.79
C ALA A 26 -4.29 10.56 7.06
N LYS A 27 -3.14 11.21 6.88
CA LYS A 27 -2.19 11.57 7.95
C LYS A 27 -1.79 13.03 7.88
N THR A 28 -1.41 13.58 9.03
CA THR A 28 -0.82 14.91 9.14
C THR A 28 0.59 14.94 8.55
N HIS A 29 1.06 16.11 8.13
CA HIS A 29 2.42 16.27 7.59
C HIS A 29 3.51 15.78 8.55
N LEU A 30 3.32 15.96 9.86
CA LEU A 30 4.25 15.48 10.87
C LEU A 30 4.29 13.95 10.97
N GLU A 31 3.13 13.29 10.89
CA GLU A 31 3.06 11.82 10.86
C GLU A 31 3.72 11.26 9.60
N LEU A 32 3.49 11.88 8.43
CA LEU A 32 4.14 11.49 7.18
C LEU A 32 5.67 11.56 7.28
N LYS A 33 6.20 12.66 7.82
CA LYS A 33 7.65 12.80 8.07
C LYS A 33 8.18 11.70 8.98
N LYS A 34 7.49 11.40 10.08
CA LYS A 34 7.87 10.32 11.00
C LYS A 34 7.88 8.96 10.30
N MET A 35 6.90 8.67 9.46
CA MET A 35 6.83 7.42 8.70
C MET A 35 8.01 7.28 7.74
N ILE A 36 8.38 8.35 7.02
CA ILE A 36 9.56 8.32 6.15
C ILE A 36 10.83 8.10 6.97
N THR A 37 11.04 8.88 8.04
CA THR A 37 12.21 8.74 8.92
C THR A 37 12.33 7.34 9.52
N GLU A 38 11.21 6.73 9.92
CA GLU A 38 11.17 5.36 10.44
C GLU A 38 11.68 4.35 9.39
N VAL A 39 11.27 4.51 8.13
CA VAL A 39 11.59 3.58 7.04
C VAL A 39 13.03 3.75 6.55
N THR A 40 13.49 4.99 6.40
CA THR A 40 14.88 5.30 5.98
C THR A 40 15.89 5.09 7.10
N GLY A 41 15.43 4.85 8.34
CA GLY A 41 16.30 4.85 9.52
C GLY A 41 16.94 6.21 9.79
N GLY A 42 16.27 7.29 9.38
CA GLY A 42 16.74 8.67 9.52
C GLY A 42 17.84 9.10 8.55
N GLN A 43 18.09 8.31 7.49
CA GLN A 43 19.14 8.60 6.52
C GLN A 43 18.65 9.29 5.25
N GLY A 44 17.33 9.51 5.12
CA GLY A 44 16.73 10.10 3.93
C GLY A 44 15.39 10.78 4.17
N GLU A 45 15.04 11.68 3.26
CA GLU A 45 13.76 12.42 3.21
C GLU A 45 12.75 11.80 2.24
N THR A 46 13.16 10.79 1.48
CA THR A 46 12.35 9.99 0.57
C THR A 46 12.56 8.51 0.87
N ILE A 47 11.59 7.66 0.52
CA ILE A 47 11.73 6.20 0.65
C ILE A 47 12.15 5.63 -0.69
N SER A 48 13.38 5.13 -0.77
CA SER A 48 13.86 4.42 -1.95
C SER A 48 13.20 3.05 -2.08
N TYR A 49 13.28 2.45 -3.28
CA TYR A 49 12.85 1.06 -3.48
C TYR A 49 13.51 0.09 -2.48
N ARG A 50 14.79 0.31 -2.16
CA ARG A 50 15.54 -0.53 -1.21
C ARG A 50 14.98 -0.40 0.20
N ASP A 51 14.66 0.81 0.63
CA ASP A 51 14.06 1.06 1.95
C ASP A 51 12.68 0.43 2.05
N PHE A 52 11.88 0.54 0.99
CA PHE A 52 10.56 -0.09 0.90
C PHE A 52 10.65 -1.62 1.05
N VAL A 53 11.53 -2.28 0.27
CA VAL A 53 11.71 -3.73 0.36
C VAL A 53 12.20 -4.14 1.75
N ARG A 54 13.13 -3.38 2.33
CA ARG A 54 13.62 -3.61 3.70
C ARG A 54 12.51 -3.47 4.74
N MET A 55 11.62 -2.49 4.59
CA MET A 55 10.45 -2.33 5.45
C MET A 55 9.51 -3.53 5.34
N MET A 56 9.14 -3.93 4.12
CA MET A 56 8.16 -5.00 3.89
C MET A 56 8.66 -6.37 4.33
N LEU A 57 9.91 -6.72 4.02
CA LEU A 57 10.48 -8.03 4.34
C LEU A 57 11.20 -8.08 5.70
N GLY A 58 11.49 -6.92 6.28
CA GLY A 58 12.19 -6.83 7.56
C GLY A 58 11.32 -7.25 8.75
N LYS A 59 11.99 -7.59 9.86
CA LYS A 59 11.34 -7.93 11.14
C LYS A 59 10.74 -6.72 11.86
N ARG A 60 11.18 -5.50 11.51
CA ARG A 60 10.66 -4.27 12.13
C ARG A 60 9.26 -3.99 11.61
N SER A 61 8.37 -3.61 12.52
CA SER A 61 7.04 -3.12 12.17
C SER A 61 7.10 -1.60 12.07
N ALA A 62 6.74 -1.07 10.92
CA ALA A 62 6.56 0.36 10.71
C ALA A 62 5.06 0.66 10.56
N ILE A 63 4.61 1.84 10.98
CA ILE A 63 3.18 2.22 10.81
C ILE A 63 2.77 2.07 9.35
N PHE A 64 3.66 2.46 8.45
CA PHE A 64 3.42 2.38 7.02
C PHE A 64 3.21 0.93 6.53
N LYS A 65 4.05 0.00 7.00
CA LYS A 65 3.90 -1.44 6.71
C LYS A 65 2.56 -1.99 7.19
N LEU A 66 2.13 -1.59 8.38
CA LEU A 66 0.85 -2.03 8.94
C LEU A 66 -0.29 -1.61 8.02
N ILE A 67 -0.36 -0.33 7.64
CA ILE A 67 -1.43 0.18 6.76
C ILE A 67 -1.51 -0.63 5.46
N LEU A 68 -0.37 -0.89 4.82
CA LEU A 68 -0.33 -1.67 3.57
C LEU A 68 -0.78 -3.13 3.78
N MET A 69 -0.33 -3.79 4.85
CA MET A 69 -0.70 -5.19 5.13
C MET A 69 -2.18 -5.36 5.55
N TYR A 70 -2.81 -4.32 6.10
CA TYR A 70 -4.23 -4.34 6.41
C TYR A 70 -5.11 -4.15 5.16
N GLU A 71 -4.61 -3.48 4.11
CA GLU A 71 -5.31 -3.35 2.83
C GLU A 71 -5.40 -4.70 2.10
N ASP A 72 -4.32 -5.48 2.05
CA ASP A 72 -4.31 -6.82 1.43
C ASP A 72 -5.36 -7.73 2.07
N LYS A 73 -5.44 -7.76 3.41
CA LYS A 73 -6.44 -8.55 4.13
C LYS A 73 -7.88 -8.06 3.92
N ALA A 74 -8.08 -6.78 3.63
CA ALA A 74 -9.39 -6.25 3.31
C ALA A 74 -9.81 -6.69 1.89
N LYS A 75 -8.88 -6.74 0.94
CA LYS A 75 -9.11 -7.24 -0.43
C LYS A 75 -9.28 -8.75 -0.48
N GLU A 76 -8.60 -9.53 0.36
CA GLU A 76 -8.82 -10.99 0.47
C GLU A 76 -10.26 -11.34 0.87
N LYS A 77 -10.94 -10.48 1.64
CA LYS A 77 -12.37 -10.66 1.96
C LYS A 77 -13.31 -10.38 0.79
N GLU A 78 -12.83 -9.70 -0.26
CA GLU A 78 -13.57 -9.43 -1.50
C GLU A 78 -13.20 -10.39 -2.64
N GLU A 79 -12.40 -11.44 -2.39
CA GLU A 79 -12.22 -12.49 -3.38
C GLU A 79 -13.57 -13.16 -3.68
N LYS A 80 -14.04 -13.01 -4.93
CA LYS A 80 -15.16 -13.80 -5.47
C LYS A 80 -14.90 -15.27 -5.14
N PRO A 81 -15.92 -16.01 -4.65
CA PRO A 81 -15.71 -17.36 -4.17
C PRO A 81 -14.99 -18.18 -5.24
N ALA A 82 -13.85 -18.77 -4.87
CA ALA A 82 -13.11 -19.74 -5.67
C ALA A 82 -13.91 -21.04 -5.75
N GLY A 83 -15.02 -20.99 -6.48
CA GLY A 83 -15.88 -22.13 -6.79
C GLY A 83 -15.93 -22.33 -8.30
N PRO A 84 -16.26 -23.54 -8.78
CA PRO A 84 -16.56 -23.76 -10.18
C PRO A 84 -17.63 -22.75 -10.63
N PRO A 85 -17.55 -22.20 -11.86
CA PRO A 85 -18.55 -21.27 -12.36
C PRO A 85 -19.95 -21.86 -12.18
N ALA A 86 -20.89 -21.04 -11.71
CA ALA A 86 -22.27 -21.47 -11.50
C ALA A 86 -22.79 -22.14 -12.77
N LYS A 87 -23.34 -23.35 -12.62
CA LYS A 87 -23.94 -24.06 -13.75
C LYS A 87 -25.05 -23.17 -14.31
N ARG A 88 -24.96 -22.86 -15.61
CA ARG A 88 -26.00 -22.10 -16.32
C ARG A 88 -27.35 -22.78 -16.06
N ALA A 89 -28.35 -21.98 -15.67
CA ALA A 89 -29.68 -22.50 -15.49
C ALA A 89 -30.30 -22.80 -16.86
N ILE A 90 -31.28 -23.70 -16.92
CA ILE A 90 -32.02 -23.99 -18.16
C ILE A 90 -32.71 -22.75 -18.74
N THR A 91 -32.88 -21.70 -17.93
CA THR A 91 -33.42 -20.40 -18.30
C THR A 91 -32.42 -19.51 -19.05
N ASP A 92 -31.14 -19.87 -19.08
CA ASP A 92 -30.06 -19.13 -19.74
C ASP A 92 -29.77 -19.67 -21.16
N LEU A 93 -30.59 -20.58 -21.68
CA LEU A 93 -30.50 -21.08 -23.06
C LEU A 93 -31.39 -20.23 -23.98
N PRO A 94 -30.91 -19.85 -25.17
CA PRO A 94 -31.70 -19.09 -26.15
C PRO A 94 -32.83 -19.92 -26.77
#